data_AF-F3KF26-F1
#
_entry.id   AF-F3KF26-F1
#
_cell.length_a   1.000
_cell.length_b   1.000
_cell.length_c   1.000
_cell.angle_alpha   90.00
_cell.angle_beta   90.00
_cell.angle_gamma   90.00
#
_symmetry.space_group_name_H-M   'P 1'
#
loop_
_entity.id
_entity.type
_entity.pdbx_description
1 polymer ?
#
loop_
_entity_poly.entity_id
_entity_poly.type
_entity_poly.pdbx_seq_one_letter_code
_entity_poly.pdbx_strand_id
1 'polypeptide(L)'
;MLKEIFEQPDVVAATLTGRISKTQVLEQVLGTQAKEILDQVKAVQIIACGTSYHAGLVTQYWIEELAGIPCRVEVASEYRYRKVVVQPGTLFVTISQSGETADTLAALRMAKESGYLASLAICNVGTSTLVRESDLVMLTHAGPEIGVASTKAFTTQLVALLLVTLMLARRAG
;
A
#
# COMPACT_ATOMS: atom_id res chain seq x y z
N MET A 1 -1.44 23.29 2.48
CA MET A 1 -2.06 22.81 1.23
C MET A 1 -1.38 23.32 -0.03
N LEU A 2 -1.43 24.62 -0.37
CA LEU A 2 -0.85 25.11 -1.65
C LEU A 2 0.63 24.72 -1.82
N LYS A 3 1.46 24.96 -0.79
CA LYS A 3 2.86 24.51 -0.78
C LYS A 3 2.99 23.01 -1.09
N GLU A 4 2.22 22.16 -0.41
CA GLU A 4 2.27 20.70 -0.56
C GLU A 4 1.82 20.24 -1.95
N ILE A 5 0.87 20.93 -2.58
CA ILE A 5 0.46 20.68 -3.96
C ILE A 5 1.63 20.94 -4.93
N PHE A 6 2.37 22.04 -4.72
CA PHE A 6 3.51 22.41 -5.56
C PHE A 6 4.75 21.56 -5.30
N GLU A 7 4.86 20.89 -4.15
CA GLU A 7 5.94 19.93 -3.84
C GLU A 7 5.77 18.57 -4.55
N GLN A 8 4.60 18.29 -5.12
CA GLN A 8 4.28 16.99 -5.72
C GLN A 8 5.30 16.49 -6.75
N PRO A 9 5.81 17.30 -7.71
CA PRO A 9 6.81 16.83 -8.67
C PRO A 9 8.07 16.28 -7.98
N ASP A 10 8.57 16.99 -6.98
CA ASP A 10 9.79 16.62 -6.26
C ASP A 10 9.57 15.36 -5.41
N VAL A 11 8.44 15.28 -4.70
CA VAL A 11 8.19 14.12 -3.85
C VAL A 11 7.83 12.87 -4.66
N VAL A 12 7.20 13.01 -5.83
CA VAL A 12 6.99 11.88 -6.76
C VAL A 12 8.34 11.35 -7.23
N ALA A 13 9.28 12.22 -7.60
CA ALA A 13 10.64 11.81 -7.95
C ALA A 13 11.35 11.13 -6.76
N ALA A 14 11.17 11.64 -5.55
CA ALA A 14 11.70 11.02 -4.33
C ALA A 14 11.10 9.62 -4.08
N THR A 15 9.79 9.43 -4.29
CA THR A 15 9.13 8.11 -4.18
C THR A 15 9.69 7.10 -5.19
N LEU A 16 10.15 7.53 -6.36
CA LEU A 16 10.71 6.64 -7.39
C LEU A 16 12.20 6.32 -7.16
N THR A 17 12.91 7.19 -6.45
CA THR A 17 14.37 7.14 -6.30
C THR A 17 14.82 5.83 -5.63
N GLY A 18 15.75 5.13 -6.27
CA GLY A 18 16.32 3.87 -5.76
C GLY A 18 15.39 2.65 -5.87
N ARG A 19 14.23 2.77 -6.53
CA ARG A 19 13.23 1.68 -6.66
C ARG A 19 13.10 1.09 -8.04
N ILE A 20 13.72 1.73 -9.04
CA ILE A 20 13.64 1.32 -10.43
C ILE A 20 15.07 1.14 -10.95
N SER A 21 15.34 -0.05 -11.49
CA SER A 21 16.53 -0.32 -12.28
C SER A 21 16.28 -0.03 -13.76
N LYS A 22 17.28 -0.21 -14.62
CA LYS A 22 17.12 0.00 -16.07
C LYS A 22 16.01 -0.84 -16.71
N THR A 23 15.65 -1.97 -16.10
CA THR A 23 14.74 -2.96 -16.72
C THR A 23 13.54 -3.33 -15.84
N GLN A 24 13.56 -3.04 -14.54
CA GLN A 24 12.52 -3.50 -13.62
C GLN A 24 12.43 -2.70 -12.33
N VAL A 25 11.26 -2.77 -11.69
CA VAL A 25 11.05 -2.32 -10.31
C VAL A 25 11.73 -3.29 -9.34
N LEU A 26 12.48 -2.74 -8.37
CA LEU A 26 13.23 -3.47 -7.37
C LEU A 26 12.32 -3.84 -6.19
N GLU A 27 11.97 -5.12 -6.06
CA GLU A 27 11.09 -5.60 -5.00
C GLU A 27 11.75 -5.62 -3.61
N GLN A 28 13.08 -5.59 -3.56
CA GLN A 28 13.88 -5.57 -2.32
C GLN A 28 13.58 -4.33 -1.46
N VAL A 29 13.01 -3.28 -2.05
CA VAL A 29 12.57 -2.08 -1.33
C VAL A 29 11.45 -2.37 -0.34
N LEU A 30 10.73 -3.49 -0.50
CA LEU A 30 9.66 -3.91 0.40
C LEU A 30 10.15 -4.70 1.62
N GLY A 31 11.39 -5.19 1.60
CA GLY A 31 11.96 -6.07 2.62
C GLY A 31 12.62 -7.32 2.02
N THR A 32 13.34 -8.07 2.87
CA THR A 32 14.11 -9.26 2.44
C THR A 32 13.23 -10.42 2.00
N GLN A 33 12.01 -10.53 2.54
CA GLN A 33 11.03 -11.58 2.23
C GLN A 33 10.14 -11.23 1.02
N ALA A 34 10.30 -10.05 0.43
CA ALA A 34 9.39 -9.52 -0.59
C ALA A 34 9.20 -10.48 -1.76
N LYS A 35 10.28 -11.04 -2.31
CA LYS A 35 10.21 -11.94 -3.45
C LYS A 35 9.35 -13.17 -3.16
N GLU A 36 9.66 -13.89 -2.09
CA GLU A 36 8.99 -15.13 -1.70
C GLU A 36 7.51 -14.92 -1.42
N ILE A 37 7.16 -13.81 -0.76
CA ILE A 37 5.77 -13.44 -0.49
C ILE A 37 5.05 -13.11 -1.79
N LEU A 38 5.61 -12.21 -2.60
CA LEU A 38 4.97 -11.75 -3.85
C LEU A 38 4.75 -12.89 -4.84
N ASP A 39 5.64 -13.88 -4.90
CA ASP A 39 5.51 -15.08 -5.76
C ASP A 39 4.29 -15.94 -5.41
N GLN A 40 3.74 -15.80 -4.20
CA GLN A 40 2.59 -16.56 -3.70
C GLN A 40 1.27 -15.77 -3.76
N VAL A 41 1.30 -14.49 -4.12
CA VAL A 41 0.12 -13.62 -4.12
C VAL A 41 -0.84 -14.03 -5.23
N LYS A 42 -2.09 -14.30 -4.85
CA LYS A 42 -3.19 -14.67 -5.76
C LYS A 42 -4.35 -13.67 -5.75
N ALA A 43 -4.41 -12.82 -4.73
CA ALA A 43 -5.41 -11.77 -4.59
C ALA A 43 -4.87 -10.66 -3.66
N VAL A 44 -5.50 -9.49 -3.70
CA VAL A 44 -5.14 -8.34 -2.86
C VAL A 44 -6.37 -7.81 -2.12
N GLN A 45 -6.24 -7.56 -0.82
CA GLN A 45 -7.22 -6.85 -0.01
C GLN A 45 -6.59 -5.55 0.49
N ILE A 46 -7.10 -4.41 0.04
CA ILE A 46 -6.67 -3.07 0.43
C ILE A 46 -7.60 -2.51 1.51
N ILE A 47 -7.03 -2.04 2.62
CA ILE A 47 -7.73 -1.43 3.74
C ILE A 47 -7.16 -0.04 4.04
N ALA A 48 -8.03 0.96 4.05
CA ALA A 48 -7.65 2.35 4.32
C ALA A 48 -8.85 3.20 4.76
N CYS A 49 -8.62 4.47 5.06
CA CYS A 49 -9.65 5.47 5.38
C CYS A 49 -9.47 6.73 4.52
N GLY A 50 -10.57 7.43 4.23
CA GLY A 50 -10.56 8.76 3.58
C GLY A 50 -9.79 8.80 2.26
N THR A 51 -8.92 9.79 2.08
CA THR A 51 -8.11 9.95 0.86
C THR A 51 -7.24 8.71 0.54
N SER A 52 -6.75 7.99 1.55
CA SER A 52 -5.97 6.76 1.33
C SER A 52 -6.83 5.61 0.78
N TYR A 53 -8.11 5.57 1.14
CA TYR A 53 -9.08 4.63 0.54
C TYR A 53 -9.32 4.94 -0.94
N HIS A 54 -9.39 6.21 -1.33
CA HIS A 54 -9.48 6.59 -2.74
C HIS A 54 -8.23 6.20 -3.54
N ALA A 55 -7.04 6.22 -2.95
CA ALA A 55 -5.83 5.71 -3.61
C ALA A 55 -5.92 4.19 -3.84
N GLY A 56 -6.49 3.47 -2.87
CA GLY A 56 -6.82 2.06 -3.01
C GLY A 56 -7.77 1.77 -4.17
N LEU A 57 -8.83 2.57 -4.33
CA LEU A 57 -9.80 2.42 -5.43
C LEU A 57 -9.15 2.55 -6.80
N VAL A 58 -8.26 3.53 -6.99
CA VAL A 58 -7.49 3.65 -8.25
C VAL A 58 -6.61 2.42 -8.47
N THR A 59 -5.95 1.94 -7.41
CA THR A 59 -5.05 0.79 -7.48
C THR A 59 -5.78 -0.50 -7.83
N GLN A 60 -7.04 -0.65 -7.42
CA GLN A 60 -7.86 -1.81 -7.77
C GLN A 60 -7.91 -2.03 -9.28
N TYR A 61 -8.19 -0.97 -10.04
CA TYR A 61 -8.19 -1.04 -11.51
C TYR A 61 -6.84 -1.48 -12.06
N TRP A 62 -5.75 -0.92 -11.54
CA TRP A 62 -4.40 -1.29 -12.01
C TRP A 62 -4.04 -2.74 -11.69
N ILE A 63 -4.36 -3.24 -10.50
CA ILE A 63 -4.05 -4.63 -10.13
C ILE A 63 -4.86 -5.60 -10.98
N GLU A 64 -6.16 -5.34 -11.16
CA GLU A 64 -7.01 -6.21 -11.97
C GLU A 64 -6.62 -6.18 -13.45
N GLU A 65 -6.31 -5.00 -14.01
CA GLU A 65 -5.96 -4.83 -15.42
C GLU A 65 -4.54 -5.31 -15.75
N LEU A 66 -3.56 -4.94 -14.92
CA LEU A 66 -2.14 -5.17 -15.24
C LEU A 66 -1.61 -6.49 -14.66
N ALA A 67 -2.10 -6.90 -13.48
CA ALA A 67 -1.66 -8.13 -12.83
C ALA A 67 -2.67 -9.28 -12.94
N GLY A 68 -3.89 -9.03 -13.42
CA GLY A 68 -4.88 -10.09 -13.67
C GLY A 68 -5.33 -10.85 -12.42
N ILE A 69 -5.12 -10.29 -11.23
CA ILE A 69 -5.54 -10.91 -9.95
C ILE A 69 -6.65 -10.08 -9.28
N PRO A 70 -7.58 -10.72 -8.54
CA PRO A 70 -8.64 -10.01 -7.84
C PRO A 70 -8.08 -9.01 -6.83
N CYS A 71 -8.63 -7.81 -6.81
CA CYS A 71 -8.33 -6.79 -5.81
C CYS A 71 -9.62 -6.28 -5.17
N ARG A 72 -9.66 -6.18 -3.85
CA ARG A 72 -10.79 -5.59 -3.13
C ARG A 72 -10.33 -4.44 -2.26
N VAL A 73 -11.10 -3.37 -2.24
CA VAL A 73 -10.82 -2.18 -1.41
C VAL A 73 -11.97 -1.95 -0.45
N GLU A 74 -11.67 -1.82 0.84
CA GLU A 74 -12.68 -1.58 1.88
C GLU A 74 -12.26 -0.46 2.83
N VAL A 75 -13.26 0.25 3.35
CA VAL A 75 -13.07 1.22 4.43
C VAL A 75 -12.73 0.44 5.71
N ALA A 76 -11.66 0.85 6.40
CA ALA A 76 -11.15 0.09 7.54
C ALA A 76 -12.15 -0.07 8.70
N SER A 77 -12.98 0.94 8.93
CA SER A 77 -14.04 0.90 9.95
C SER A 77 -15.05 -0.21 9.68
N GLU A 78 -15.46 -0.41 8.43
CA GLU A 78 -16.43 -1.46 8.08
C GLU A 78 -15.79 -2.86 8.13
N TYR A 79 -14.54 -2.97 7.67
CA TYR A 79 -13.81 -4.23 7.67
C TYR A 79 -13.67 -4.83 9.08
N ARG A 80 -13.30 -4.00 10.07
CA ARG A 80 -13.02 -4.47 11.44
C ARG A 80 -14.24 -4.91 12.24
N TYR A 81 -15.46 -4.65 11.77
CA TYR A 81 -16.70 -4.98 12.49
C TYR A 81 -17.52 -6.08 11.83
N ARG A 82 -17.01 -6.70 10.76
CA ARG A 82 -17.70 -7.79 10.07
C ARG A 82 -16.86 -9.06 10.05
N LYS A 83 -17.54 -10.21 9.88
CA LYS A 83 -16.85 -11.46 9.56
C LYS A 83 -16.34 -11.40 8.12
N VAL A 84 -15.05 -11.63 7.93
CA VAL A 84 -14.39 -11.62 6.62
C VAL A 84 -14.02 -13.05 6.25
N VAL A 85 -14.28 -13.42 5.00
CA VAL A 85 -13.80 -14.68 4.42
C VAL A 85 -12.56 -14.35 3.62
N VAL A 86 -11.40 -14.85 4.05
CA VAL A 86 -10.11 -14.58 3.43
C VAL A 86 -9.79 -15.69 2.43
N GLN A 87 -9.49 -15.32 1.19
CA GLN A 87 -9.07 -16.28 0.18
C GLN A 87 -7.59 -16.66 0.39
N PRO A 88 -7.20 -17.94 0.22
CA PRO A 88 -5.80 -18.34 0.32
C PRO A 88 -4.90 -17.57 -0.65
N GLY A 89 -3.72 -17.16 -0.19
CA GLY A 89 -2.78 -16.38 -1.01
C GLY A 89 -3.14 -14.89 -1.15
N THR A 90 -4.04 -14.36 -0.31
CA THR A 90 -4.39 -12.92 -0.34
C THR A 90 -3.35 -12.09 0.39
N LEU A 91 -2.81 -11.07 -0.27
CA LEU A 91 -1.97 -10.03 0.34
C LEU A 91 -2.86 -8.97 1.01
N PHE A 92 -2.64 -8.67 2.28
CA PHE A 92 -3.33 -7.63 3.01
C PHE A 92 -2.56 -6.31 2.93
N VAL A 93 -3.10 -5.30 2.25
CA VAL A 93 -2.44 -4.02 2.03
C VAL A 93 -3.12 -2.94 2.86
N THR A 94 -2.34 -2.20 3.66
CA THR A 94 -2.81 -1.01 4.35
C THR A 94 -2.24 0.25 3.73
N ILE A 95 -3.04 1.32 3.64
CA ILE A 95 -2.59 2.62 3.13
C ILE A 95 -2.87 3.67 4.21
N SER A 96 -1.83 4.33 4.69
CA SER A 96 -1.98 5.41 5.67
C SER A 96 -0.83 6.40 5.57
N GLN A 97 -1.15 7.70 5.50
CA GLN A 97 -0.12 8.75 5.54
C GLN A 97 0.62 8.73 6.88
N SER A 98 -0.09 8.70 8.01
CA SER A 98 0.51 8.79 9.34
C SER A 98 1.05 7.46 9.84
N GLY A 99 0.48 6.34 9.39
CA GLY A 99 0.77 5.02 9.92
C GLY A 99 0.13 4.74 11.29
N GLU A 100 -0.73 5.65 11.77
CA GLU A 100 -1.35 5.61 13.11
C GLU A 100 -2.88 5.68 13.07
N THR A 101 -3.48 5.55 11.88
CA THR A 101 -4.95 5.57 11.72
C THR A 101 -5.56 4.38 12.48
N ALA A 102 -6.32 4.67 13.55
CA ALA A 102 -6.77 3.65 14.52
C ALA A 102 -7.54 2.50 13.88
N ASP A 103 -8.49 2.77 12.97
CA ASP A 103 -9.26 1.72 12.31
C ASP A 103 -8.41 0.88 11.36
N THR A 104 -7.48 1.49 10.63
CA THR A 104 -6.54 0.77 9.76
C THR A 104 -5.61 -0.12 10.58
N LEU A 105 -5.13 0.36 11.72
CA LEU A 105 -4.29 -0.42 12.63
C LEU A 105 -5.06 -1.59 13.27
N ALA A 106 -6.31 -1.37 13.67
CA ALA A 106 -7.17 -2.42 14.17
C ALA A 106 -7.42 -3.50 13.11
N ALA A 107 -7.63 -3.09 11.85
CA ALA A 107 -7.80 -4.01 10.74
C ALA A 107 -6.53 -4.83 10.44
N LEU A 108 -5.34 -4.23 10.52
CA LEU A 108 -4.06 -4.95 10.37
C LEU A 108 -3.92 -6.04 11.44
N ARG A 109 -4.18 -5.71 12.71
CA ARG A 109 -4.07 -6.66 13.81
C ARG A 109 -5.04 -7.83 13.66
N MET A 110 -6.27 -7.56 13.23
CA MET A 110 -7.25 -8.60 12.90
C MET A 110 -6.77 -9.47 11.72
N ALA A 111 -6.20 -8.86 10.68
CA ALA A 111 -5.73 -9.58 9.48
C ALA A 111 -4.64 -10.60 9.80
N LYS A 112 -3.76 -10.31 10.76
CA LYS A 112 -2.71 -11.25 11.22
C LYS A 112 -3.27 -12.57 11.75
N GLU A 113 -4.47 -12.55 12.29
CA GLU A 113 -5.16 -13.74 12.83
C GLU A 113 -6.13 -14.37 11.82
N SER A 114 -6.30 -13.77 10.64
CA SER A 114 -7.36 -14.11 9.68
C SER A 114 -6.90 -14.96 8.49
N GLY A 115 -5.64 -15.41 8.46
CA GLY A 115 -5.13 -16.30 7.41
C GLY A 115 -4.77 -15.60 6.09
N TYR A 116 -4.46 -14.30 6.12
CA TYR A 116 -3.82 -13.62 4.99
C TYR A 116 -2.41 -14.17 4.79
N LEU A 117 -1.92 -14.11 3.54
CA LEU A 117 -0.58 -14.57 3.18
C LEU A 117 0.50 -13.74 3.88
N ALA A 118 0.35 -12.42 3.83
CA ALA A 118 1.24 -11.44 4.43
C ALA A 118 0.54 -10.08 4.48
N SER A 119 1.15 -9.14 5.19
CA SER A 119 0.75 -7.74 5.28
C SER A 119 1.77 -6.80 4.60
N LEU A 120 1.26 -5.81 3.88
CA LEU A 120 2.06 -4.74 3.26
C LEU A 120 1.53 -3.37 3.69
N ALA A 121 2.39 -2.52 4.24
CA ALA A 121 2.05 -1.12 4.55
C ALA A 121 2.58 -0.16 3.49
N ILE A 122 1.70 0.65 2.92
CA ILE A 122 2.04 1.85 2.14
C ILE A 122 1.95 3.05 3.08
N CYS A 123 3.08 3.63 3.47
CA CYS A 123 3.13 4.65 4.51
C CYS A 123 4.16 5.75 4.27
N ASN A 124 3.91 6.96 4.78
CA ASN A 124 4.91 8.04 4.69
C ASN A 124 5.88 8.04 5.89
N VAL A 125 5.42 7.62 7.08
CA VAL A 125 6.19 7.68 8.33
C VAL A 125 6.83 6.33 8.62
N GLY A 126 8.14 6.21 8.38
CA GLY A 126 8.88 4.95 8.52
C GLY A 126 9.02 4.42 9.95
N THR A 127 8.76 5.24 10.97
CA THR A 127 8.80 4.82 12.38
C THR A 127 7.42 4.51 12.94
N SER A 128 6.36 4.52 12.11
CA SER A 128 4.98 4.38 12.56
C SER A 128 4.60 2.95 12.95
N THR A 129 3.48 2.81 13.65
CA THR A 129 2.99 1.52 14.13
C THR A 129 2.60 0.58 12.99
N LEU A 130 1.90 1.05 11.96
CA LEU A 130 1.60 0.22 10.78
C LEU A 130 2.88 -0.31 10.11
N VAL A 131 3.93 0.50 10.04
CA VAL A 131 5.22 0.08 9.46
C VAL A 131 5.89 -0.99 10.31
N ARG A 132 5.96 -0.81 11.64
CA ARG A 132 6.57 -1.79 12.54
C ARG A 132 5.79 -3.11 12.61
N GLU A 133 4.48 -3.06 12.43
CA GLU A 133 3.62 -4.23 12.54
C GLU A 133 3.40 -4.97 11.21
N SER A 134 3.83 -4.45 10.06
CA SER A 134 3.63 -5.12 8.76
C SER A 134 4.83 -5.96 8.33
N ASP A 135 4.59 -7.02 7.55
CA ASP A 135 5.65 -7.90 7.04
C ASP A 135 6.48 -7.22 5.94
N LEU A 136 5.79 -6.48 5.06
CA LEU A 136 6.37 -5.70 3.98
C LEU A 136 6.02 -4.22 4.13
N VAL A 137 6.91 -3.34 3.65
CA VAL A 137 6.74 -1.89 3.78
C VAL A 137 7.16 -1.16 2.51
N MET A 138 6.30 -0.30 1.98
CA MET A 138 6.63 0.67 0.94
C MET A 138 6.47 2.09 1.50
N LEU A 139 7.59 2.78 1.68
CA LEU A 139 7.54 4.17 2.11
C LEU A 139 7.17 5.11 0.97
N THR A 140 6.43 6.19 1.21
CA THR A 140 6.13 7.16 0.13
C THR A 140 7.17 8.27 0.02
N HIS A 141 7.90 8.58 1.09
CA HIS A 141 8.88 9.69 1.16
C HIS A 141 8.31 11.06 0.73
N ALA A 142 7.03 11.31 0.99
CA ALA A 142 6.39 12.60 0.72
C ALA A 142 6.86 13.73 1.65
N GLY A 143 7.59 13.39 2.71
CA GLY A 143 7.93 14.31 3.79
C GLY A 143 6.70 14.72 4.62
N PRO A 144 6.85 15.63 5.59
CA PRO A 144 5.74 16.06 6.43
C PRO A 144 4.62 16.70 5.60
N GLU A 145 3.38 16.30 5.88
CA GLU A 145 2.15 16.93 5.35
C GLU A 145 1.40 17.50 6.55
N ILE A 146 1.27 18.83 6.60
CA ILE A 146 0.67 19.60 7.69
C ILE A 146 -0.80 19.87 7.40
N GLY A 147 -1.15 20.01 6.11
CA GLY A 147 -2.55 20.16 5.69
C GLY A 147 -3.40 18.96 6.10
N VAL A 148 -4.58 19.23 6.68
CA VAL A 148 -5.55 18.19 7.03
C VAL A 148 -6.05 17.47 5.78
N ALA A 149 -6.34 18.24 4.72
CA ALA A 149 -6.67 17.68 3.41
C ALA A 149 -5.39 17.19 2.73
N SER A 150 -5.31 15.86 2.53
CA SER A 150 -4.15 15.24 1.93
C SER A 150 -4.01 15.58 0.44
N THR A 151 -2.78 15.83 -0.01
CA THR A 151 -2.45 16.22 -1.38
C THR A 151 -1.29 15.38 -1.91
N LYS A 152 -0.06 15.70 -1.51
CA LYS A 152 1.14 14.98 -1.92
C LYS A 152 1.21 13.56 -1.37
N ALA A 153 0.59 13.28 -0.21
CA ALA A 153 0.53 11.90 0.25
C ALA A 153 -0.34 11.03 -0.67
N PHE A 154 -1.44 11.56 -1.23
CA PHE A 154 -2.27 10.83 -2.19
C PHE A 154 -1.49 10.47 -3.47
N THR A 155 -0.82 11.43 -4.10
CA THR A 155 -0.08 11.16 -5.36
C THR A 155 1.14 10.26 -5.14
N THR A 156 1.85 10.39 -4.03
CA THR A 156 2.95 9.49 -3.69
C THR A 156 2.48 8.10 -3.28
N GLN A 157 1.29 7.97 -2.66
CA GLN A 157 0.63 6.66 -2.45
C GLN A 157 0.33 5.98 -3.78
N LEU A 158 -0.24 6.71 -4.75
CA LEU A 158 -0.50 6.17 -6.09
C LEU A 158 0.78 5.69 -6.79
N VAL A 159 1.87 6.46 -6.71
CA VAL A 159 3.17 6.06 -7.26
C VAL A 159 3.67 4.78 -6.59
N ALA A 160 3.66 4.73 -5.25
CA ALA A 160 4.07 3.56 -4.49
C ALA A 160 3.23 2.31 -4.83
N LEU A 161 1.91 2.48 -4.93
CA LEU A 161 0.98 1.41 -5.27
C LEU A 161 1.19 0.92 -6.71
N LEU A 162 1.43 1.82 -7.68
CA LEU A 162 1.74 1.43 -9.05
C LEU A 162 3.03 0.61 -9.13
N LEU A 163 4.06 0.95 -8.35
CA LEU A 163 5.27 0.13 -8.27
C LEU A 163 4.97 -1.28 -7.75
N VAL A 164 4.13 -1.41 -6.72
CA VAL A 164 3.67 -2.70 -6.20
C VAL A 164 2.87 -3.47 -7.26
N THR A 165 1.96 -2.80 -7.97
CA THR A 165 1.22 -3.41 -9.08
C THR A 165 2.15 -3.96 -10.14
N LEU A 166 3.19 -3.22 -10.55
CA LEU A 166 4.17 -3.68 -11.53
C LEU A 166 5.04 -4.84 -11.00
N MET A 167 5.30 -4.90 -9.70
CA MET A 167 5.94 -6.07 -9.09
C MET A 167 5.04 -7.30 -9.20
N LEU A 168 3.74 -7.18 -8.91
CA LEU A 168 2.77 -8.27 -9.01
C LEU A 168 2.56 -8.70 -10.48
N ALA A 169 2.37 -7.75 -11.39
CA ALA A 169 2.11 -8.00 -12.81
C ALA A 169 3.20 -8.84 -13.50
N ARG A 170 4.46 -8.67 -13.08
CA ARG A 170 5.61 -9.44 -13.59
C ARG A 170 5.50 -10.96 -13.35
N ARG A 171 4.62 -11.39 -12.44
CA ARG A 171 4.37 -12.81 -12.13
C ARG A 171 3.19 -13.37 -12.89
N ALA A 172 2.35 -12.51 -13.45
CA ALA A 172 1.16 -12.87 -14.21
C ALA A 172 1.43 -13.06 -15.71
N GLY A 173 2.68 -12.85 -16.16
CA GLY A 173 3.13 -12.99 -17.54
C GLY A 173 4.29 -13.96 -17.69
#